data_AF-A0A6C0EDY2-F1
#
_entry.id   AF-A0A6C0EDY2-F1
#
_cell.length_a   1.000
_cell.length_b   1.000
_cell.length_c   1.000
_cell.angle_alpha   90.00
_cell.angle_beta   90.00
_cell.angle_gamma   90.00
#
_symmetry.space_group_name_H-M   'P 1'
#
loop_
_entity.id
_entity.type
_entity.pdbx_description
1 polymer ?
#
loop_
_entity_poly.entity_id
_entity_poly.type
_entity_poly.pdbx_seq_one_letter_code
_entity_poly.pdbx_strand_id
1 'polypeptide(L)'
;MPKTDIDYSNTIIYKITCKDPDIKDVYVGHTTNFVQRKHAHKQSCTNMKSLNYSCKLYEAIRNNGGWNNWTMEIVGFFNCKDHYEARIKEQEYFELLHATLNSIEPMPKPKLKPKQIMKLKMNKYKPINKIIYNCEICKIKFQNLKSMEKHNQCNKHIKKQKQILEQSNRASYRENIIDNSITNYCELGQNVSKLENGINPKYICEKCEYKTDNKKDYSKHLLTNKHLRQMLENPIKPPKYMCETCEYNTDNKKDYSKHLLTAKHIKNMNEPQINPITNPITNNDVKLSCECGKKYNHYSSLWNHKQRCENKEKTNNIPMNLILEVIKQSKEIQNVLVEQNKELQAKLLEQSQQLLEQNKQIIERSDEHHKQIIELAKKPSMVNSNNQFNLNFFLNETCKNAMNIQDFIQSIKLTTQDFENTGRLGFVDGISRIFINELKRLEVERRPLHCTDMKRETVYVKDNDTWEKENQEKKKLKWAINSIAQLNLNQVQQWQQEYPECRENNTTANTRFNEMAMIALGGFGDEQETKYREKIMKNVMREIVVSKDI
;
A
#
# COMPACT_ATOMS: atom_id res chain seq x y z
N MET A 1 28.82 -18.82 -1.53
CA MET A 1 28.31 -18.71 -0.14
C MET A 1 28.52 -20.04 0.57
N PRO A 2 28.88 -20.07 1.86
CA PRO A 2 29.00 -21.31 2.62
C PRO A 2 27.64 -22.03 2.71
N LYS A 3 27.68 -23.36 2.82
CA LYS A 3 26.49 -24.24 2.81
C LYS A 3 25.75 -24.30 4.16
N THR A 4 26.08 -23.43 5.12
CA THR A 4 25.58 -23.48 6.50
C THR A 4 25.20 -22.07 6.96
N ASP A 5 24.05 -21.93 7.62
CA ASP A 5 23.67 -20.68 8.28
C ASP A 5 24.76 -20.25 9.27
N ILE A 6 25.24 -19.02 9.11
CA ILE A 6 26.25 -18.44 9.99
C ILE A 6 25.52 -17.69 11.10
N ASP A 7 25.78 -18.06 12.34
CA ASP A 7 25.27 -17.35 13.52
C ASP A 7 26.09 -16.07 13.77
N TYR A 8 25.43 -14.91 13.68
CA TYR A 8 26.02 -13.58 13.91
C TYR A 8 25.88 -13.07 15.36
N SER A 9 25.31 -13.88 16.26
CA SER A 9 25.14 -13.49 17.67
C SER A 9 26.47 -13.24 18.40
N ASN A 10 27.58 -13.76 17.87
CA ASN A 10 28.94 -13.55 18.35
C ASN A 10 29.77 -12.74 17.33
N THR A 11 29.23 -11.64 16.83
CA THR A 11 29.93 -10.78 15.86
C THR A 11 31.07 -10.03 16.53
N ILE A 12 32.26 -10.15 15.96
CA ILE A 12 33.49 -9.50 16.40
C ILE A 12 33.91 -8.50 15.33
N ILE A 13 34.07 -7.23 15.72
CA ILE A 13 34.73 -6.23 14.89
C ILE A 13 36.21 -6.22 15.25
N TYR A 14 37.07 -6.25 14.24
CA TYR A 14 38.52 -6.22 14.40
C TYR A 14 39.15 -5.16 13.50
N LYS A 15 40.33 -4.70 13.89
CA LYS A 15 41.20 -3.87 13.06
C LYS A 15 42.50 -4.60 12.74
N ILE A 16 43.13 -4.23 11.61
CA ILE A 16 44.49 -4.64 11.25
C ILE A 16 45.33 -3.38 11.05
N THR A 17 46.45 -3.28 11.77
CA THR A 17 47.37 -2.13 11.77
C THR A 17 48.83 -2.58 11.70
N CYS A 18 49.71 -1.71 11.21
CA CYS A 18 51.14 -1.98 11.24
C CYS A 18 51.71 -1.78 12.65
N LYS A 19 52.79 -2.50 12.99
CA LYS A 19 53.54 -2.27 14.23
C LYS A 19 54.46 -1.05 14.14
N ASP A 20 54.78 -0.64 12.92
CA ASP A 20 55.55 0.58 12.67
C ASP A 20 54.68 1.82 12.95
N PRO A 21 55.07 2.70 13.88
CA PRO A 21 54.27 3.88 14.23
C PRO A 21 54.14 4.91 13.10
N ASP A 22 55.01 4.87 12.09
CA ASP A 22 54.94 5.78 10.94
C ASP A 22 53.83 5.37 9.95
N ILE A 23 53.40 4.11 9.99
CA ILE A 23 52.35 3.56 9.12
C ILE A 23 51.01 3.63 9.84
N LYS A 24 50.24 4.69 9.56
CA LYS A 24 48.93 4.97 10.18
C LYS A 24 47.75 4.28 9.47
N ASP A 25 48.03 3.43 8.50
CA ASP A 25 47.00 2.75 7.73
C ASP A 25 46.25 1.71 8.56
N VAL A 26 44.92 1.71 8.45
CA VAL A 26 44.02 0.83 9.23
C VAL A 26 43.07 0.09 8.30
N TYR A 27 42.90 -1.20 8.54
CA TYR A 27 41.79 -2.00 7.98
C TYR A 27 40.80 -2.35 9.08
N VAL A 28 39.51 -2.36 8.75
CA VAL A 28 38.45 -2.80 9.67
C VAL A 28 37.65 -3.91 9.00
N GLY A 29 37.26 -4.93 9.78
CA GLY A 29 36.40 -6.01 9.30
C GLY A 29 35.57 -6.62 10.42
N HIS A 30 34.57 -7.43 10.05
CA HIS A 30 33.80 -8.23 11.00
C HIS A 30 34.01 -9.74 10.78
N THR A 31 33.79 -10.53 11.81
CA THR A 31 33.79 -11.99 11.75
C THR A 31 33.06 -12.59 12.95
N THR A 32 32.58 -13.82 12.83
CA THR A 32 32.02 -14.61 13.95
C THR A 32 33.05 -15.58 14.53
N ASN A 33 34.24 -15.71 13.90
CA ASN A 33 35.34 -16.52 14.38
C ASN A 33 36.69 -15.83 14.12
N PHE A 34 37.20 -15.13 15.14
CA PHE A 34 38.41 -14.32 15.05
C PHE A 34 39.66 -15.13 14.70
N VAL A 35 39.84 -16.31 15.30
CA VAL A 35 41.02 -17.16 15.08
C VAL A 35 41.06 -17.67 13.64
N GLN A 36 39.93 -18.18 13.14
CA GLN A 36 39.81 -18.66 11.77
C GLN A 36 40.03 -17.52 10.77
N ARG A 37 39.45 -16.34 11.02
CA ARG A 37 39.61 -15.16 10.15
C ARG A 37 41.06 -14.67 10.11
N LYS A 38 41.74 -14.63 11.26
CA LYS A 38 43.17 -14.28 11.36
C LYS A 38 44.04 -15.24 10.56
N HIS A 39 43.78 -16.54 10.65
CA HIS A 39 44.47 -17.54 9.84
C HIS A 39 44.20 -17.34 8.33
N ALA A 40 42.94 -17.09 7.94
CA ALA A 40 42.57 -16.86 6.54
C ALA A 40 43.28 -15.64 5.93
N HIS A 41 43.38 -14.53 6.67
CA HIS A 41 44.13 -13.36 6.23
C HIS A 41 45.62 -13.68 6.05
N LYS A 42 46.26 -14.33 7.04
CA LYS A 42 47.68 -14.72 6.97
C LYS A 42 47.97 -15.57 5.72
N GLN A 43 47.15 -16.57 5.43
CA GLN A 43 47.31 -17.43 4.25
C GLN A 43 47.05 -16.70 2.93
N SER A 44 46.04 -15.83 2.90
CA SER A 44 45.67 -15.09 1.69
C SER A 44 46.69 -14.01 1.31
N CYS A 45 47.43 -13.49 2.29
CA CYS A 45 48.53 -12.55 2.05
C CYS A 45 49.66 -13.15 1.23
N THR A 46 49.94 -14.46 1.39
CA THR A 46 51.09 -15.14 0.78
C THR A 46 50.72 -16.02 -0.43
N ASN A 47 49.44 -16.36 -0.59
CA ASN A 47 49.00 -17.22 -1.69
C ASN A 47 48.71 -16.43 -2.97
N MET A 48 49.65 -16.44 -3.91
CA MET A 48 49.52 -15.76 -5.22
C MET A 48 48.34 -16.23 -6.07
N LYS A 49 47.81 -17.43 -5.82
CA LYS A 49 46.64 -17.97 -6.54
C LYS A 49 45.30 -17.50 -5.96
N SER A 50 45.31 -16.78 -4.84
CA SER A 50 44.07 -16.27 -4.23
C SER A 50 43.49 -15.12 -5.06
N LEU A 51 42.18 -15.14 -5.32
CA LEU A 51 41.46 -14.04 -5.99
C LEU A 51 41.65 -12.68 -5.30
N ASN A 52 41.87 -12.69 -3.98
CA ASN A 52 42.05 -11.47 -3.19
C ASN A 52 43.53 -11.11 -2.98
N TYR A 53 44.48 -11.84 -3.57
CA TYR A 53 45.92 -11.63 -3.34
C TYR A 53 46.37 -10.19 -3.61
N SER A 54 45.78 -9.55 -4.63
CA SER A 54 46.05 -8.18 -5.06
C SER A 54 45.19 -7.11 -4.36
N CYS A 55 44.46 -7.44 -3.29
CA CYS A 55 43.68 -6.43 -2.59
C CYS A 55 44.57 -5.45 -1.79
N LYS A 56 44.07 -4.22 -1.60
CA LYS A 56 44.81 -3.11 -0.98
C LYS A 56 45.43 -3.48 0.37
N LEU A 57 44.68 -4.18 1.22
CA LEU A 57 45.16 -4.69 2.51
C LEU A 57 46.39 -5.60 2.36
N TYR A 58 46.33 -6.61 1.50
CA TYR A 58 47.40 -7.60 1.41
C TYR A 58 48.64 -7.06 0.71
N GLU A 59 48.46 -6.15 -0.25
CA GLU A 59 49.56 -5.41 -0.85
C GLU A 59 50.27 -4.53 0.20
N ALA A 60 49.53 -3.75 0.99
CA ALA A 60 50.09 -2.95 2.07
C ALA A 60 50.83 -3.81 3.10
N ILE A 61 50.27 -4.96 3.48
CA ILE A 61 50.93 -5.88 4.42
C ILE A 61 52.26 -6.37 3.86
N ARG A 62 52.31 -6.82 2.60
CA ARG A 62 53.54 -7.34 1.99
C ARG A 62 54.61 -6.25 1.82
N ASN A 63 54.20 -5.06 1.41
CA ASN A 63 55.13 -3.96 1.18
C ASN A 63 55.74 -3.41 2.48
N ASN A 64 55.07 -3.62 3.62
CA ASN A 64 55.49 -3.09 4.92
C ASN A 64 55.86 -4.21 5.92
N GLY A 65 56.76 -5.11 5.52
CA GLY A 65 57.36 -6.11 6.42
C GLY A 65 56.58 -7.42 6.57
N GLY A 66 55.53 -7.63 5.77
CA GLY A 66 54.73 -8.86 5.78
C GLY A 66 53.88 -9.03 7.04
N TRP A 67 53.12 -10.12 7.12
CA TRP A 67 52.14 -10.35 8.20
C TRP A 67 52.72 -10.25 9.62
N ASN A 68 54.01 -10.59 9.81
CA ASN A 68 54.66 -10.53 11.12
C ASN A 68 54.82 -9.09 11.65
N ASN A 69 54.85 -8.10 10.74
CA ASN A 69 54.92 -6.67 11.08
C ASN A 69 53.54 -6.02 11.26
N TRP A 70 52.46 -6.81 11.22
CA TRP A 70 51.10 -6.31 11.37
C TRP A 70 50.38 -7.00 12.52
N THR A 71 49.46 -6.29 13.16
CA THR A 71 48.65 -6.76 14.29
C THR A 71 47.18 -6.76 13.90
N MET A 72 46.49 -7.87 14.19
CA MET A 72 45.04 -7.98 14.11
C MET A 72 44.49 -8.03 15.52
N GLU A 73 43.65 -7.06 15.87
CA GLU A 73 43.13 -6.82 17.22
C GLU A 73 41.61 -6.71 17.21
N ILE A 74 40.95 -7.22 18.24
CA ILE A 74 39.50 -7.05 18.43
C ILE A 74 39.23 -5.65 18.96
N VAL A 75 38.26 -4.97 18.37
CA VAL A 75 37.84 -3.62 18.76
C VAL A 75 36.40 -3.55 19.25
N GLY A 76 35.60 -4.60 19.05
CA GLY A 76 34.25 -4.67 19.61
C GLY A 76 33.61 -6.05 19.49
N PHE A 77 32.68 -6.33 20.40
CA PHE A 77 31.82 -7.52 20.41
C PHE A 77 30.36 -7.08 20.33
N PHE A 78 29.60 -7.72 19.45
CA PHE A 78 28.21 -7.36 19.18
C PHE A 78 27.36 -8.61 19.00
N ASN A 79 26.16 -8.56 19.57
CA ASN A 79 25.11 -9.53 19.29
C ASN A 79 24.31 -9.02 18.09
N CYS A 80 24.69 -9.47 16.89
CA CYS A 80 24.03 -9.10 15.64
C CYS A 80 23.08 -10.21 15.21
N LYS A 81 21.88 -9.83 14.78
CA LYS A 81 20.86 -10.80 14.32
C LYS A 81 21.25 -11.46 13.01
N ASP A 82 21.95 -10.73 12.14
CA ASP A 82 22.34 -11.18 10.81
C ASP A 82 23.61 -10.47 10.32
N HIS A 83 24.05 -10.85 9.12
CA HIS A 83 25.20 -10.23 8.44
C HIS A 83 25.00 -8.72 8.19
N TYR A 84 23.77 -8.24 8.03
CA TYR A 84 23.50 -6.83 7.74
C TYR A 84 23.74 -5.96 8.97
N GLU A 85 23.26 -6.36 10.15
CA GLU A 85 23.59 -5.68 11.41
C GLU A 85 25.12 -5.71 11.68
N ALA A 86 25.80 -6.83 11.36
CA ALA A 86 27.25 -6.92 11.47
C ALA A 86 27.97 -5.92 10.54
N ARG A 87 27.46 -5.69 9.32
CA ARG A 87 27.98 -4.70 8.36
C ARG A 87 27.75 -3.26 8.80
N ILE A 88 26.63 -2.97 9.47
CA ILE A 88 26.40 -1.64 10.06
C ILE A 88 27.45 -1.37 11.15
N LYS A 89 27.71 -2.35 12.02
CA LYS A 89 28.77 -2.25 13.03
C LYS A 89 30.16 -2.13 12.41
N GLU A 90 30.44 -2.86 11.33
CA GLU A 90 31.68 -2.69 10.58
C GLU A 90 31.81 -1.27 10.01
N GLN A 91 30.73 -0.68 9.48
CA GLN A 91 30.72 0.69 8.96
C GLN A 91 30.95 1.74 10.07
N GLU A 92 30.31 1.60 11.22
CA GLU A 92 30.51 2.49 12.38
C GLU A 92 32.00 2.55 12.77
N TYR A 93 32.67 1.38 12.85
CA TYR A 93 34.09 1.29 13.19
C TYR A 93 35.01 1.69 12.05
N PHE A 94 34.61 1.46 10.80
CA PHE A 94 35.32 1.94 9.62
C PHE A 94 35.45 3.47 9.64
N GLU A 95 34.36 4.18 9.97
CA GLU A 95 34.35 5.64 10.12
C GLU A 95 35.10 6.09 11.37
N LEU A 96 34.81 5.47 12.53
CA LEU A 96 35.41 5.82 13.82
C LEU A 96 36.93 5.68 13.85
N LEU A 97 37.46 4.64 13.19
CA LEU A 97 38.90 4.35 13.14
C LEU A 97 39.59 4.93 11.90
N HIS A 98 38.86 5.70 11.08
CA HIS A 98 39.37 6.29 9.83
C HIS A 98 40.08 5.28 8.94
N ALA A 99 39.45 4.13 8.70
CA ALA A 99 40.07 3.01 8.00
C ALA A 99 40.42 3.36 6.55
N THR A 100 41.66 3.06 6.15
CA THR A 100 42.24 3.44 4.84
C THR A 100 42.45 2.23 3.93
N LEU A 101 42.51 1.00 4.46
CA LEU A 101 42.93 -0.20 3.72
C LEU A 101 41.79 -1.06 3.20
N ASN A 102 40.53 -0.77 3.55
CA ASN A 102 39.38 -1.47 2.97
C ASN A 102 39.27 -1.12 1.48
N SER A 103 39.31 -2.13 0.59
CA SER A 103 39.16 -1.90 -0.85
C SER A 103 37.80 -1.31 -1.23
N ILE A 104 36.77 -1.60 -0.43
CA ILE A 104 35.42 -1.10 -0.56
C ILE A 104 34.93 -0.78 0.85
N GLU A 105 34.28 0.37 1.02
CA GLU A 105 33.59 0.74 2.25
C GLU A 105 32.59 -0.37 2.65
N PRO A 106 32.44 -0.73 3.94
CA PRO A 106 31.53 -1.79 4.38
C PRO A 106 30.08 -1.59 3.93
N MET A 107 29.61 -0.34 3.95
CA MET A 107 28.30 0.09 3.48
C MET A 107 28.47 1.18 2.40
N PRO A 108 28.90 0.81 1.19
CA PRO A 108 29.28 1.78 0.18
C PRO A 108 28.05 2.58 -0.27
N LYS A 109 28.12 3.91 -0.16
CA LYS A 109 27.05 4.80 -0.63
C LYS A 109 26.85 4.61 -2.15
N PRO A 110 25.60 4.54 -2.64
CA PRO A 110 25.35 4.42 -4.08
C PRO A 110 26.04 5.55 -4.85
N LYS A 111 26.83 5.21 -5.87
CA LYS A 111 27.59 6.19 -6.67
C LYS A 111 26.65 7.26 -7.26
N LEU A 112 26.75 8.50 -6.79
CA LEU A 112 26.22 9.67 -7.49
C LEU A 112 27.04 9.88 -8.77
N LYS A 113 26.39 9.87 -9.94
CA LYS A 113 27.07 10.15 -11.22
C LYS A 113 27.67 11.59 -11.17
N PRO A 114 28.95 11.80 -11.56
CA PRO A 114 29.61 13.10 -11.37
C PRO A 114 28.99 14.18 -12.24
N LYS A 115 28.67 15.33 -11.65
CA LYS A 115 28.31 16.56 -12.37
C LYS A 115 29.56 17.11 -13.08
N GLN A 116 29.52 17.20 -14.41
CA GLN A 116 30.43 18.07 -15.15
C GLN A 116 30.20 19.53 -14.74
N ILE A 117 31.30 20.18 -14.37
CA ILE A 117 31.44 21.62 -14.18
C ILE A 117 31.26 22.28 -15.54
N MET A 118 30.23 23.12 -15.71
CA MET A 118 30.27 24.21 -16.69
C MET A 118 29.47 25.41 -16.18
N LYS A 119 30.22 26.44 -15.77
CA LYS A 119 29.80 27.84 -15.81
C LYS A 119 29.56 28.23 -17.28
N LEU A 120 28.50 29.01 -17.52
CA LEU A 120 28.30 29.97 -18.62
C LEU A 120 28.19 29.41 -20.07
N LYS A 121 26.95 29.30 -20.58
CA LYS A 121 26.38 30.11 -21.69
C LYS A 121 25.14 29.44 -22.30
N MET A 122 24.28 30.29 -22.85
CA MET A 122 22.87 30.08 -23.20
C MET A 122 22.61 29.19 -24.42
N ASN A 123 21.34 28.76 -24.52
CA ASN A 123 20.54 28.47 -25.73
C ASN A 123 20.81 27.12 -26.42
N LYS A 124 19.84 26.33 -26.86
CA LYS A 124 18.42 26.50 -27.21
C LYS A 124 17.77 25.11 -27.12
N TYR A 125 16.64 24.95 -26.44
CA TYR A 125 15.49 24.13 -26.85
C TYR A 125 14.38 24.32 -25.78
N LYS A 126 13.21 24.80 -26.21
CA LYS A 126 11.96 24.92 -25.46
C LYS A 126 10.81 24.44 -26.38
N PRO A 127 9.63 24.04 -25.85
CA PRO A 127 9.17 24.31 -24.50
C PRO A 127 8.80 23.06 -23.67
N ILE A 128 9.31 23.06 -22.44
CA ILE A 128 8.68 22.44 -21.26
C ILE A 128 7.50 23.35 -20.85
N ASN A 129 6.39 22.73 -20.45
CA ASN A 129 5.22 23.39 -19.88
C ASN A 129 5.61 24.57 -18.98
N LYS A 130 5.09 25.75 -19.31
CA LYS A 130 5.33 27.00 -18.59
C LYS A 130 4.73 26.84 -17.19
N ILE A 131 5.56 26.59 -16.18
CA ILE A 131 5.12 26.53 -14.78
C ILE A 131 4.64 27.94 -14.41
N ILE A 132 3.35 28.05 -14.11
CA ILE A 132 2.70 29.28 -13.65
C ILE A 132 2.59 29.20 -12.13
N TYR A 133 3.16 30.18 -11.45
CA TYR A 133 3.17 30.27 -9.99
C TYR A 133 1.97 31.11 -9.53
N ASN A 134 1.17 30.60 -8.61
CA ASN A 134 -0.06 31.27 -8.19
C ASN A 134 0.05 31.72 -6.74
N CYS A 135 -0.33 32.97 -6.46
CA CYS A 135 -0.51 33.44 -5.10
C CYS A 135 -1.95 33.12 -4.64
N GLU A 136 -2.11 32.26 -3.64
CA GLU A 136 -3.44 31.83 -3.18
C GLU A 136 -4.19 32.91 -2.39
N ILE A 137 -3.49 33.87 -1.79
CA ILE A 137 -4.05 34.99 -1.02
C ILE A 137 -4.59 36.09 -1.95
N CYS A 138 -3.88 36.39 -3.04
CA CYS A 138 -4.25 37.45 -3.96
C CYS A 138 -4.88 36.94 -5.27
N LYS A 139 -4.83 35.63 -5.53
CA LYS A 139 -5.29 34.95 -6.76
C LYS A 139 -4.65 35.50 -8.04
N ILE A 140 -3.40 35.96 -7.95
CA ILE A 140 -2.61 36.47 -9.08
C ILE A 140 -1.61 35.41 -9.54
N LYS A 141 -1.38 35.34 -10.86
CA LYS A 141 -0.49 34.37 -11.52
C LYS A 141 0.83 35.02 -11.93
N PHE A 142 1.93 34.33 -11.72
CA PHE A 142 3.30 34.78 -11.98
C PHE A 142 4.02 33.81 -12.91
N GLN A 143 4.85 34.35 -13.79
CA GLN A 143 5.55 33.56 -14.81
C GLN A 143 6.86 32.94 -14.30
N ASN A 144 7.33 33.33 -13.12
CA ASN A 144 8.50 32.77 -12.45
C ASN A 144 8.43 33.02 -10.93
N LEU A 145 9.16 32.19 -10.18
CA LEU A 145 9.20 32.19 -8.72
C LEU A 145 9.65 33.54 -8.13
N LYS A 146 10.66 34.17 -8.75
CA LYS A 146 11.26 35.43 -8.27
C LYS A 146 10.26 36.59 -8.28
N SER A 147 9.36 36.63 -9.27
CA SER A 147 8.28 37.61 -9.33
C SER A 147 7.20 37.35 -8.27
N MET A 148 6.91 36.08 -7.96
CA MET A 148 5.99 35.71 -6.89
C MET A 148 6.57 36.05 -5.50
N GLU A 149 7.86 35.82 -5.28
CA GLU A 149 8.56 36.19 -4.04
C GLU A 149 8.53 37.70 -3.82
N LYS A 150 8.80 38.51 -4.87
CA LYS A 150 8.65 39.97 -4.80
C LYS A 150 7.20 40.40 -4.51
N HIS A 151 6.22 39.69 -5.07
CA HIS A 151 4.81 39.95 -4.77
C HIS A 151 4.47 39.65 -3.31
N ASN A 152 4.97 38.54 -2.75
CA ASN A 152 4.71 38.16 -1.36
C ASN A 152 5.33 39.15 -0.36
N GLN A 153 6.36 39.90 -0.78
CA GLN A 153 6.99 40.95 0.00
C GLN A 153 6.32 42.33 -0.16
N CYS A 154 5.31 42.47 -1.03
CA CYS A 154 4.67 43.77 -1.25
C CYS A 154 3.69 44.14 -0.13
N ASN A 155 3.65 45.42 0.26
CA ASN A 155 2.81 45.91 1.36
C ASN A 155 1.31 45.61 1.19
N LYS A 156 0.81 45.55 -0.06
CA LYS A 156 -0.59 45.17 -0.35
C LYS A 156 -0.85 43.68 -0.08
N HIS A 157 0.07 42.80 -0.45
CA HIS A 157 -0.02 41.36 -0.16
C HIS A 157 0.07 41.11 1.35
N ILE A 158 1.05 41.73 2.02
CA ILE A 158 1.25 41.62 3.47
C ILE A 158 0.05 42.15 4.24
N LYS A 159 -0.58 43.27 3.81
CA LYS A 159 -1.84 43.75 4.43
C LYS A 159 -3.00 42.76 4.27
N LYS A 160 -3.15 42.16 3.09
CA LYS A 160 -4.22 41.17 2.82
C LYS A 160 -3.99 39.86 3.56
N GLN A 161 -2.73 39.44 3.70
CA GLN A 161 -2.30 38.32 4.51
C GLN A 161 -2.54 38.58 6.00
N LYS A 162 -2.24 39.79 6.51
CA LYS A 162 -2.55 40.22 7.88
C LYS A 162 -4.05 40.27 8.16
N GLN A 163 -4.88 40.73 7.22
CA GLN A 163 -6.34 40.68 7.36
C GLN A 163 -6.90 39.24 7.43
N ILE A 164 -6.31 38.29 6.69
CA ILE A 164 -6.69 36.87 6.76
C ILE A 164 -6.17 36.22 8.06
N LEU A 165 -4.99 36.62 8.53
CA LEU A 165 -4.45 36.25 9.85
C LEU A 165 -5.28 36.82 11.02
N GLU A 166 -5.79 38.04 10.90
CA GLU A 166 -6.70 38.64 11.88
C GLU A 166 -8.09 37.95 11.87
N GLN A 167 -8.58 37.51 10.71
CA GLN A 167 -9.80 36.70 10.60
C GLN A 167 -9.64 35.27 11.13
N SER A 168 -8.46 34.66 10.99
CA SER A 168 -8.15 33.33 11.55
C SER A 168 -7.79 33.36 13.03
N ASN A 169 -7.17 34.44 13.54
CA ASN A 169 -7.03 34.66 14.99
C ASN A 169 -8.39 34.89 15.67
N ARG A 170 -9.38 35.44 14.96
CA ARG A 170 -10.78 35.51 15.42
C ARG A 170 -11.52 34.15 15.37
N ALA A 171 -11.01 33.19 14.59
CA ALA A 171 -11.47 31.80 14.57
C ALA A 171 -10.80 30.95 15.67
N SER A 172 -9.53 31.20 16.00
CA SER A 172 -8.82 30.60 17.14
C SER A 172 -9.38 31.08 18.50
N TYR A 173 -9.88 32.33 18.59
CA TYR A 173 -10.66 32.81 19.73
C TYR A 173 -12.05 32.14 19.84
N ARG A 174 -12.55 31.52 18.76
CA ARG A 174 -13.83 30.78 18.73
C ARG A 174 -13.70 29.33 19.19
N GLU A 175 -12.55 28.69 19.03
CA GLU A 175 -12.31 27.33 19.55
C GLU A 175 -11.92 27.33 21.04
N ASN A 176 -11.21 28.35 21.53
CA ASN A 176 -10.95 28.51 22.97
C ASN A 176 -12.20 28.87 23.80
N ILE A 177 -13.31 29.26 23.16
CA ILE A 177 -14.60 29.45 23.84
C ILE A 177 -15.37 28.14 23.97
N ILE A 178 -15.13 27.12 23.13
CA ILE A 178 -15.96 25.90 23.14
C ILE A 178 -15.57 24.94 24.26
N ASP A 179 -14.32 24.95 24.74
CA ASP A 179 -13.88 24.07 25.85
C ASP A 179 -13.86 24.76 27.24
N ASN A 180 -13.97 26.10 27.29
CA ASN A 180 -14.00 26.87 28.54
C ASN A 180 -15.35 27.54 28.86
N SER A 181 -16.40 27.36 28.03
CA SER A 181 -17.73 27.96 28.27
C SER A 181 -18.79 27.03 28.88
N ILE A 182 -18.48 25.74 29.11
CA ILE A 182 -19.40 24.81 29.78
C ILE A 182 -19.19 24.78 31.30
N THR A 183 -18.04 25.23 31.81
CA THR A 183 -17.70 25.13 33.25
C THR A 183 -17.65 26.44 34.03
N ASN A 184 -17.69 27.63 33.40
CA ASN A 184 -17.49 28.91 34.12
C ASN A 184 -18.57 30.00 33.94
N TYR A 185 -19.75 29.69 33.39
CA TYR A 185 -20.93 30.58 33.51
C TYR A 185 -21.96 30.06 34.53
N CYS A 186 -21.46 29.37 35.56
CA CYS A 186 -22.20 29.04 36.77
C CYS A 186 -21.78 29.95 37.93
N GLU A 187 -21.64 31.26 37.69
CA GLU A 187 -21.52 32.25 38.75
C GLU A 187 -21.83 33.64 38.17
N LEU A 188 -22.55 34.46 38.96
CA LEU A 188 -23.00 35.83 38.71
C LEU A 188 -24.38 35.97 38.06
N GLY A 189 -25.37 36.07 38.96
CA GLY A 189 -26.73 36.48 38.66
C GLY A 189 -27.66 36.44 39.87
N GLN A 190 -27.12 36.57 41.10
CA GLN A 190 -27.94 36.99 42.23
C GLN A 190 -28.21 38.49 42.03
N ASN A 191 -29.45 38.84 41.71
CA ASN A 191 -30.01 40.10 42.16
C ASN A 191 -31.47 39.85 42.56
N VAL A 192 -31.65 39.75 43.86
CA VAL A 192 -32.94 39.73 44.54
C VAL A 192 -33.27 41.18 44.86
N SER A 193 -34.29 41.72 44.22
CA SER A 193 -35.02 42.89 44.72
C SER A 193 -36.45 42.46 45.02
N LYS A 194 -36.79 42.36 46.30
CA LYS A 194 -38.18 42.28 46.78
C LYS A 194 -38.87 43.61 46.50
N LEU A 195 -40.09 43.56 45.97
CA LEU A 195 -41.21 44.46 46.28
C LEU A 195 -42.53 43.74 45.94
N GLU A 196 -43.58 44.12 46.64
CA GLU A 196 -44.79 43.35 46.93
C GLU A 196 -45.82 43.32 45.79
N ASN A 197 -46.63 42.25 45.80
CA ASN A 197 -47.93 42.05 45.13
C ASN A 197 -47.95 41.79 43.60
N GLY A 198 -48.20 40.51 43.25
CA GLY A 198 -48.71 40.08 41.94
C GLY A 198 -47.66 39.46 41.00
N ILE A 199 -47.60 38.12 41.01
CA ILE A 199 -46.72 37.19 40.25
C ILE A 199 -46.03 37.83 39.02
N ASN A 200 -44.75 38.18 39.18
CA ASN A 200 -43.88 38.65 38.10
C ASN A 200 -42.95 37.48 37.67
N PRO A 201 -42.76 37.21 36.37
CA PRO A 201 -41.87 36.14 35.90
C PRO A 201 -40.44 36.33 36.40
N LYS A 202 -39.90 35.29 37.05
CA LYS A 202 -38.56 35.29 37.69
C LYS A 202 -37.40 35.28 36.70
N TYR A 203 -37.63 34.93 35.43
CA TYR A 203 -36.61 34.83 34.41
C TYR A 203 -37.06 35.60 33.16
N ILE A 204 -36.31 36.64 32.80
CA ILE A 204 -36.60 37.54 31.68
C ILE A 204 -35.37 37.56 30.78
N CYS A 205 -35.58 37.29 29.50
CA CYS A 205 -34.54 37.44 28.48
C CYS A 205 -34.51 38.89 27.99
N GLU A 206 -33.42 39.60 28.25
CA GLU A 206 -33.24 41.01 27.88
C GLU A 206 -33.18 41.25 26.36
N LYS A 207 -32.98 40.20 25.55
CA LYS A 207 -32.77 40.31 24.11
C LYS A 207 -33.99 40.02 23.25
N CYS A 208 -34.99 39.33 23.79
CA CYS A 208 -36.18 38.95 23.04
C CYS A 208 -37.47 39.01 23.86
N GLU A 209 -37.44 39.74 24.98
CA GLU A 209 -38.57 40.03 25.89
C GLU A 209 -39.32 38.80 26.44
N TYR A 210 -38.77 37.59 26.25
CA TYR A 210 -39.35 36.35 26.75
C TYR A 210 -39.28 36.32 28.27
N LYS A 211 -40.40 36.00 28.92
CA LYS A 211 -40.50 35.94 30.37
C LYS A 211 -41.12 34.62 30.82
N THR A 212 -40.58 34.03 31.88
CA THR A 212 -41.13 32.83 32.51
C THR A 212 -40.78 32.82 34.00
N ASP A 213 -41.60 32.14 34.80
CA ASP A 213 -41.32 31.85 36.20
C ASP A 213 -40.57 30.51 36.39
N ASN A 214 -40.44 29.70 35.33
CA ASN A 214 -39.79 28.39 35.35
C ASN A 214 -38.39 28.40 34.72
N LYS A 215 -37.39 28.04 35.53
CA LYS A 215 -35.97 27.96 35.10
C LYS A 215 -35.76 26.97 33.95
N LYS A 216 -36.45 25.83 33.94
CA LYS A 216 -36.27 24.79 32.91
C LYS A 216 -36.77 25.25 31.55
N ASP A 217 -37.86 26.00 31.54
CA ASP A 217 -38.43 26.56 30.32
C ASP A 217 -37.60 27.76 29.84
N TYR A 218 -37.03 28.54 30.76
CA TYR A 218 -36.04 29.57 30.43
C TYR A 218 -34.78 28.97 29.77
N SER A 219 -34.23 27.88 30.33
CA SER A 219 -33.07 27.18 29.73
C SER A 219 -33.39 26.60 28.36
N LYS A 220 -34.58 26.01 28.16
CA LYS A 220 -35.02 25.55 26.84
C LYS A 220 -35.17 26.70 25.86
N HIS A 221 -35.75 27.82 26.31
CA HIS A 221 -35.91 29.03 25.52
C HIS A 221 -34.57 29.52 24.94
N LEU A 222 -33.50 29.58 25.75
CA LEU A 222 -32.16 30.00 25.29
C LEU A 222 -31.59 29.10 24.18
N LEU A 223 -32.02 27.83 24.12
CA LEU A 223 -31.58 26.85 23.12
C LEU A 223 -32.49 26.82 21.88
N THR A 224 -33.60 27.56 21.88
CA THR A 224 -34.49 27.58 20.71
C THR A 224 -33.80 28.26 19.53
N ASN A 225 -33.99 27.70 18.33
CA ASN A 225 -33.49 28.30 17.09
C ASN A 225 -33.97 29.76 16.90
N LYS A 226 -35.13 30.12 17.46
CA LYS A 226 -35.65 31.49 17.44
C LYS A 226 -34.78 32.44 18.28
N HIS A 227 -34.45 32.05 19.51
CA HIS A 227 -33.56 32.83 20.39
C HIS A 227 -32.13 32.88 19.84
N LEU A 228 -31.60 31.73 19.38
CA LEU A 228 -30.27 31.63 18.78
C LEU A 228 -30.13 32.48 17.50
N ARG A 229 -31.19 32.61 16.70
CA ARG A 229 -31.22 33.51 15.52
C ARG A 229 -31.25 34.99 15.90
N GLN A 230 -31.88 35.35 17.02
CA GLN A 230 -31.86 36.73 17.54
C GLN A 230 -30.52 37.12 18.18
N MET A 231 -29.70 36.15 18.62
CA MET A 231 -28.35 36.38 19.14
C MET A 231 -27.28 36.63 18.05
N LEU A 232 -27.57 36.32 16.78
CA LEU A 232 -26.58 36.31 15.70
C LEU A 232 -26.97 37.31 14.60
N GLU A 233 -26.29 38.47 14.56
CA GLU A 233 -26.34 39.38 13.42
C GLU A 233 -25.57 38.76 12.23
N ASN A 234 -26.21 37.82 11.51
CA ASN A 234 -26.13 37.49 10.08
C ASN A 234 -26.56 36.01 9.82
N PRO A 235 -27.21 35.71 8.67
CA PRO A 235 -28.10 34.56 8.54
C PRO A 235 -27.38 33.23 8.21
N ILE A 236 -27.76 32.18 8.92
CA ILE A 236 -27.49 30.79 8.53
C ILE A 236 -28.28 30.52 7.23
N LYS A 237 -27.60 29.99 6.20
CA LYS A 237 -28.22 29.70 4.90
C LYS A 237 -29.47 28.81 5.08
N PRO A 238 -30.56 29.08 4.35
CA PRO A 238 -31.77 28.29 4.47
C PRO A 238 -31.52 26.85 3.99
N PRO A 239 -32.18 25.85 4.61
CA PRO A 239 -32.02 24.46 4.23
C PRO A 239 -32.44 24.25 2.78
N LYS A 240 -31.64 23.49 2.03
CA LYS A 240 -31.74 23.42 0.56
C LYS A 240 -32.97 22.64 0.05
N TYR A 241 -33.54 21.76 0.88
CA TYR A 241 -34.71 20.96 0.55
C TYR A 241 -35.73 21.03 1.69
N MET A 242 -36.93 21.52 1.40
CA MET A 242 -38.03 21.64 2.36
C MET A 242 -39.25 20.92 1.80
N CYS A 243 -39.89 20.11 2.63
CA CYS A 243 -41.14 19.47 2.29
C CYS A 243 -42.28 20.49 2.43
N GLU A 244 -43.15 20.59 1.43
CA GLU A 244 -44.25 21.58 1.45
C GLU A 244 -45.43 21.13 2.31
N THR A 245 -45.53 19.84 2.64
CA THR A 245 -46.68 19.25 3.32
C THR A 245 -46.37 18.76 4.73
N CYS A 246 -45.13 18.92 5.19
CA CYS A 246 -44.78 18.72 6.60
C CYS A 246 -43.53 19.54 6.95
N GLU A 247 -43.22 19.65 8.25
CA GLU A 247 -42.11 20.48 8.74
C GLU A 247 -40.70 19.88 8.50
N TYR A 248 -40.57 18.89 7.60
CA TYR A 248 -39.29 18.25 7.32
C TYR A 248 -38.42 19.10 6.39
N ASN A 249 -37.20 19.40 6.82
CA ASN A 249 -36.19 20.12 6.03
C ASN A 249 -34.82 19.44 6.16
N THR A 250 -34.02 19.51 5.09
CA THR A 250 -32.67 18.93 5.04
C THR A 250 -31.82 19.60 3.97
N ASP A 251 -30.49 19.55 4.14
CA ASP A 251 -29.53 19.96 3.11
C ASP A 251 -29.13 18.80 2.18
N ASN A 252 -29.55 17.57 2.49
CA ASN A 252 -29.20 16.36 1.76
C ASN A 252 -30.36 15.88 0.87
N LYS A 253 -30.14 15.92 -0.46
CA LYS A 253 -31.10 15.46 -1.46
C LYS A 253 -31.52 13.99 -1.28
N LYS A 254 -30.59 13.11 -0.86
CA LYS A 254 -30.87 11.67 -0.71
C LYS A 254 -31.86 11.41 0.43
N ASP A 255 -31.72 12.14 1.52
CA ASP A 255 -32.60 12.01 2.69
C ASP A 255 -33.96 12.66 2.40
N TYR A 256 -33.99 13.77 1.65
CA TYR A 256 -35.22 14.36 1.15
C TYR A 256 -36.01 13.39 0.25
N SER A 257 -35.34 12.74 -0.70
CA SER A 257 -35.99 11.74 -1.56
C SER A 257 -36.51 10.53 -0.78
N LYS A 258 -35.78 10.07 0.26
CA LYS A 258 -36.27 9.01 1.15
C LYS A 258 -37.50 9.45 1.95
N HIS A 259 -37.49 10.68 2.45
CA HIS A 259 -38.59 11.26 3.21
C HIS A 259 -39.91 11.23 2.42
N LEU A 260 -39.89 11.65 1.14
CA LEU A 260 -41.07 11.65 0.26
C LEU A 260 -41.68 10.26 0.06
N LEU A 261 -40.88 9.20 0.20
CA LEU A 261 -41.31 7.81 0.02
C LEU A 261 -41.79 7.15 1.33
N THR A 262 -41.75 7.86 2.46
CA THR A 262 -42.17 7.27 3.73
C THR A 262 -43.69 7.11 3.79
N ALA A 263 -44.15 5.98 4.35
CA ALA A 263 -45.58 5.71 4.54
C ALA A 263 -46.31 6.82 5.34
N LYS A 264 -45.58 7.52 6.23
CA LYS A 264 -46.09 8.68 6.97
C LYS A 264 -46.35 9.89 6.06
N HIS A 265 -45.42 10.18 5.14
CA HIS A 265 -45.59 11.28 4.18
C HIS A 265 -46.68 10.97 3.15
N ILE A 266 -46.73 9.74 2.63
CA ILE A 266 -47.74 9.31 1.65
C ILE A 266 -49.16 9.33 2.24
N LYS A 267 -49.34 8.94 3.51
CA LYS A 267 -50.65 9.01 4.17
C LYS A 267 -51.16 10.44 4.37
N ASN A 268 -50.25 11.39 4.61
CA ASN A 268 -50.60 12.81 4.77
C ASN A 268 -50.90 13.51 3.43
N MET A 269 -50.50 12.93 2.29
CA MET A 269 -50.70 13.48 0.94
C MET A 269 -52.09 13.16 0.33
N ASN A 270 -52.77 12.12 0.82
CA ASN A 270 -53.91 11.50 0.12
C ASN A 270 -55.24 11.61 0.86
N GLU A 271 -55.51 12.70 1.57
CA GLU A 271 -56.87 12.98 2.08
C GLU A 271 -57.65 13.90 1.13
N PRO A 272 -58.77 13.44 0.53
CA PRO A 272 -59.87 14.32 0.15
C PRO A 272 -60.96 14.29 1.23
N GLN A 273 -61.37 15.49 1.64
CA GLN A 273 -62.49 15.77 2.53
C GLN A 273 -63.84 15.56 1.81
N ILE A 274 -64.56 14.46 2.09
CA ILE A 274 -66.05 14.41 2.10
C ILE A 274 -66.52 13.50 3.25
N ASN A 275 -67.51 14.03 3.96
CA ASN A 275 -68.08 13.65 5.26
C ASN A 275 -69.13 12.50 5.19
N PRO A 276 -69.68 12.04 6.34
CA PRO A 276 -69.91 10.64 6.66
C PRO A 276 -71.31 10.13 6.28
N ILE A 277 -71.38 8.86 5.86
CA ILE A 277 -72.62 8.09 5.81
C ILE A 277 -72.35 6.70 6.40
N THR A 278 -72.79 6.54 7.65
CA THR A 278 -73.49 5.38 8.26
C THR A 278 -73.36 4.05 7.49
N ASN A 279 -72.90 2.92 8.04
CA ASN A 279 -73.29 2.28 9.30
C ASN A 279 -72.30 1.14 9.64
N PRO A 280 -72.19 0.76 10.92
CA PRO A 280 -71.30 -0.28 11.39
C PRO A 280 -71.88 -1.67 11.09
N ILE A 281 -71.09 -2.54 10.48
CA ILE A 281 -71.36 -3.99 10.52
C ILE A 281 -70.37 -4.60 11.49
N THR A 282 -70.89 -4.77 12.69
CA THR A 282 -70.43 -5.63 13.77
C THR A 282 -70.23 -7.08 13.30
N ASN A 283 -69.21 -7.72 13.89
CA ASN A 283 -69.10 -9.16 14.16
C ASN A 283 -69.43 -10.14 13.03
N ASN A 284 -68.39 -10.81 12.54
CA ASN A 284 -68.48 -12.26 12.39
C ASN A 284 -67.21 -12.93 12.92
N ASP A 285 -67.44 -13.82 13.89
CA ASP A 285 -66.52 -14.68 14.61
C ASP A 285 -65.65 -15.56 13.69
N VAL A 286 -64.54 -15.04 13.19
CA VAL A 286 -63.49 -15.92 12.66
C VAL A 286 -62.61 -16.38 13.82
N LYS A 287 -63.10 -17.37 14.57
CA LYS A 287 -62.29 -18.10 15.56
C LYS A 287 -61.17 -18.84 14.83
N LEU A 288 -59.94 -18.35 14.96
CA LEU A 288 -58.74 -18.93 14.39
C LEU A 288 -58.43 -20.24 15.12
N SER A 289 -58.51 -21.38 14.42
CA SER A 289 -58.34 -22.71 15.03
C SER A 289 -56.98 -23.32 14.73
N CYS A 290 -56.45 -24.09 15.69
CA CYS A 290 -55.34 -25.01 15.48
C CYS A 290 -55.86 -26.39 15.07
N GLU A 291 -55.05 -27.18 14.39
CA GLU A 291 -55.35 -28.56 13.98
C GLU A 291 -55.63 -29.49 15.18
N CYS A 292 -55.23 -29.12 16.40
CA CYS A 292 -55.66 -29.80 17.62
C CYS A 292 -57.10 -29.47 18.09
N GLY A 293 -57.83 -28.64 17.33
CA GLY A 293 -59.21 -28.25 17.58
C GLY A 293 -59.39 -27.01 18.47
N LYS A 294 -58.33 -26.49 19.10
CA LYS A 294 -58.41 -25.29 19.96
C LYS A 294 -58.59 -24.01 19.15
N LYS A 295 -59.50 -23.14 19.58
CA LYS A 295 -59.91 -21.89 18.89
C LYS A 295 -59.41 -20.65 19.64
N TYR A 296 -58.95 -19.66 18.90
CA TYR A 296 -58.33 -18.43 19.40
C TYR A 296 -58.89 -17.21 18.67
N ASN A 297 -59.00 -16.09 19.39
CA ASN A 297 -59.61 -14.87 18.85
C ASN A 297 -58.62 -13.98 18.08
N HIS A 298 -57.31 -14.21 18.27
CA HIS A 298 -56.24 -13.41 17.67
C HIS A 298 -55.12 -14.29 17.12
N TYR A 299 -54.51 -13.84 16.02
CA TYR A 299 -53.47 -14.58 15.31
C TYR A 299 -52.21 -14.82 16.15
N SER A 300 -51.82 -13.83 16.96
CA SER A 300 -50.70 -13.92 17.89
C SER A 300 -50.89 -15.05 18.92
N SER A 301 -52.12 -15.23 19.43
CA SER A 301 -52.46 -16.30 20.37
C SER A 301 -52.43 -17.69 19.72
N LEU A 302 -52.90 -17.81 18.48
CA LEU A 302 -52.80 -19.05 17.69
C LEU A 302 -51.33 -19.41 17.40
N TRP A 303 -50.51 -18.41 17.07
CA TRP A 303 -49.10 -18.62 16.76
C TRP A 303 -48.34 -19.16 17.98
N ASN A 304 -48.50 -18.53 19.15
CA ASN A 304 -47.88 -19.01 20.39
C ASN A 304 -48.32 -20.44 20.75
N HIS A 305 -49.58 -20.79 20.49
CA HIS A 305 -50.08 -22.14 20.71
C HIS A 305 -49.48 -23.16 19.72
N LYS A 306 -49.37 -22.83 18.42
CA LYS A 306 -48.77 -23.71 17.41
C LYS A 306 -47.33 -24.10 17.76
N GLN A 307 -46.59 -23.22 18.41
CA GLN A 307 -45.22 -23.50 18.82
C GLN A 307 -45.10 -24.56 19.93
N ARG A 308 -46.19 -24.87 20.65
CA ARG A 308 -46.19 -25.76 21.83
C ARG A 308 -47.25 -26.87 21.76
N CYS A 309 -47.86 -27.07 20.60
CA CYS A 309 -48.93 -28.06 20.41
C CYS A 309 -48.35 -29.46 20.15
N GLU A 310 -48.69 -30.43 21.00
CA GLU A 310 -48.08 -31.78 21.03
C GLU A 310 -48.74 -32.84 20.11
N ASN A 311 -49.80 -32.52 19.37
CA ASN A 311 -50.38 -33.42 18.35
C ASN A 311 -49.53 -33.46 17.06
N LYS A 312 -48.36 -34.09 17.13
CA LYS A 312 -47.57 -34.50 15.95
C LYS A 312 -47.50 -36.03 15.90
N GLU A 313 -48.53 -36.66 15.33
CA GLU A 313 -48.33 -38.01 14.80
C GLU A 313 -47.60 -37.91 13.45
N LYS A 314 -46.39 -38.47 13.39
CA LYS A 314 -45.64 -38.66 12.15
C LYS A 314 -46.04 -40.01 11.54
N THR A 315 -46.67 -39.98 10.36
CA THR A 315 -46.54 -41.05 9.35
C THR A 315 -46.44 -40.41 7.97
N ASN A 316 -45.22 -40.09 7.53
CA ASN A 316 -44.95 -39.76 6.13
C ASN A 316 -44.85 -41.08 5.34
N ASN A 317 -45.98 -41.70 5.01
CA ASN A 317 -45.98 -42.78 4.04
C ASN A 317 -45.96 -42.17 2.64
N ILE A 318 -44.77 -42.09 2.05
CA ILE A 318 -44.58 -41.71 0.64
C ILE A 318 -45.20 -42.83 -0.22
N PRO A 319 -46.12 -42.52 -1.16
CA PRO A 319 -46.70 -43.52 -2.04
C PRO A 319 -45.64 -44.31 -2.82
N MET A 320 -45.73 -45.64 -2.81
CA MET A 320 -44.77 -46.54 -3.47
C MET A 320 -44.61 -46.26 -4.97
N ASN A 321 -45.64 -45.73 -5.64
CA ASN A 321 -45.57 -45.36 -7.05
C ASN A 321 -44.60 -44.18 -7.29
N LEU A 322 -44.57 -43.20 -6.38
CA LEU A 322 -43.70 -42.03 -6.44
C LEU A 322 -42.24 -42.44 -6.25
N ILE A 323 -41.99 -43.40 -5.35
CA ILE A 323 -40.65 -43.98 -5.14
C ILE A 323 -40.18 -44.72 -6.40
N LEU A 324 -41.05 -45.52 -7.02
CA LEU A 324 -40.72 -46.24 -8.25
C LEU A 324 -40.43 -45.29 -9.43
N GLU A 325 -41.17 -44.19 -9.53
CA GLU A 325 -40.98 -43.19 -10.58
C GLU A 325 -39.67 -42.42 -10.41
N VAL A 326 -39.31 -42.04 -9.18
CA VAL A 326 -38.01 -41.43 -8.85
C VAL A 326 -36.85 -42.39 -9.12
N ILE A 327 -36.99 -43.67 -8.76
CA ILE A 327 -35.95 -44.69 -9.06
C ILE A 327 -35.78 -44.86 -10.58
N LYS A 328 -36.88 -44.86 -11.34
CA LYS A 328 -36.83 -44.95 -12.81
C LYS A 328 -36.11 -43.74 -13.42
N GLN A 329 -36.45 -42.53 -13.00
CA GLN A 329 -35.77 -41.30 -13.43
C GLN A 329 -34.29 -41.30 -13.04
N SER A 330 -33.95 -41.77 -11.84
CA SER A 330 -32.56 -41.89 -11.40
C SER A 330 -31.75 -42.86 -12.26
N LYS A 331 -32.36 -43.96 -12.73
CA LYS A 331 -31.71 -44.94 -13.60
C LYS A 331 -31.49 -44.39 -15.02
N GLU A 332 -32.44 -43.61 -15.53
CA GLU A 332 -32.31 -42.94 -16.83
C GLU A 332 -31.17 -41.90 -16.79
N ILE A 333 -31.08 -41.09 -15.73
CA ILE A 333 -29.98 -40.14 -15.53
C ILE A 333 -28.63 -40.85 -15.41
N GLN A 334 -28.56 -41.95 -14.64
CA GLN A 334 -27.34 -42.75 -14.54
C GLN A 334 -26.89 -43.29 -15.90
N ASN A 335 -27.81 -43.78 -16.73
CA ASN A 335 -27.47 -44.28 -18.06
C ASN A 335 -26.92 -43.17 -18.97
N VAL A 336 -27.54 -41.98 -18.95
CA VAL A 336 -27.04 -40.82 -19.71
C VAL A 336 -25.65 -40.39 -19.24
N LEU A 337 -25.41 -40.36 -17.93
CA LEU A 337 -24.11 -40.03 -17.35
C LEU A 337 -23.03 -41.04 -17.72
N VAL A 338 -23.36 -42.34 -17.73
CA VAL A 338 -22.43 -43.40 -18.14
C VAL A 338 -22.08 -43.26 -19.62
N GLU A 339 -23.06 -42.94 -20.48
CA GLU A 339 -22.83 -42.78 -21.91
C GLU A 339 -21.98 -41.54 -22.22
N GLN A 340 -22.26 -40.41 -21.56
CA GLN A 340 -21.43 -39.20 -21.65
C GLN A 340 -20.00 -39.44 -21.16
N ASN A 341 -19.82 -40.21 -20.09
CA ASN A 341 -18.48 -40.57 -19.60
C ASN A 341 -17.70 -41.44 -20.61
N LYS A 342 -18.37 -42.39 -21.28
CA LYS A 342 -17.74 -43.19 -22.35
C LYS A 342 -17.34 -42.31 -23.53
N GLU A 343 -18.21 -41.38 -23.95
CA GLU A 343 -17.90 -40.44 -25.04
C GLU A 343 -16.71 -39.54 -24.70
N LEU A 344 -16.65 -39.04 -23.46
CA LEU A 344 -15.53 -38.23 -22.98
C LEU A 344 -14.23 -39.03 -22.95
N GLN A 345 -14.26 -40.28 -22.48
CA GLN A 345 -13.10 -41.17 -22.49
C GLN A 345 -12.61 -41.46 -23.91
N ALA A 346 -13.53 -41.65 -24.87
CA ALA A 346 -13.18 -41.85 -26.28
C ALA A 346 -12.49 -40.60 -26.87
N LYS A 347 -13.03 -39.41 -26.62
CA LYS A 347 -12.43 -38.14 -27.07
C LYS A 347 -11.05 -37.89 -26.45
N LEU A 348 -10.87 -38.21 -25.16
CA LEU A 348 -9.57 -38.11 -24.49
C LEU A 348 -8.55 -39.08 -25.08
N LEU A 349 -8.96 -40.30 -25.41
CA LEU A 349 -8.09 -41.29 -26.04
C LEU A 349 -7.67 -40.85 -27.45
N GLU A 350 -8.61 -40.32 -28.24
CA GLU A 350 -8.34 -39.78 -29.57
C GLU A 350 -7.35 -38.60 -29.51
N GLN A 351 -7.57 -37.66 -28.57
CA GLN A 351 -6.66 -36.54 -28.37
C GLN A 351 -5.26 -36.98 -27.93
N SER A 352 -5.17 -38.01 -27.07
CA SER A 352 -3.90 -38.60 -26.63
C SER A 352 -3.14 -39.24 -27.80
N GLN A 353 -3.85 -39.95 -28.68
CA GLN A 353 -3.26 -40.55 -29.89
C GLN A 353 -2.75 -39.47 -30.86
N GLN A 354 -3.52 -38.39 -31.06
CA GLN A 354 -3.08 -37.25 -31.89
C GLN A 354 -1.81 -36.58 -31.35
N LEU A 355 -1.70 -36.41 -30.03
CA LEU A 355 -0.49 -35.87 -29.39
C LEU A 355 0.71 -36.81 -29.57
N LEU A 356 0.51 -38.11 -29.46
CA LEU A 356 1.57 -39.09 -29.64
C LEU A 356 2.11 -39.06 -31.08
N GLU A 357 1.22 -38.93 -32.06
CA GLU A 357 1.58 -38.79 -33.48
C GLU A 357 2.32 -37.48 -33.76
N GLN A 358 1.85 -36.35 -33.20
CA GLN A 358 2.57 -35.07 -33.30
C GLN A 358 3.98 -35.14 -32.71
N ASN A 359 4.15 -35.79 -31.55
CA ASN A 359 5.45 -35.99 -30.94
C ASN A 359 6.37 -36.85 -31.80
N LYS A 360 5.84 -37.91 -32.43
CA LYS A 360 6.61 -38.75 -33.35
C LYS A 360 7.13 -37.94 -34.55
N GLN A 361 6.29 -37.11 -35.16
CA GLN A 361 6.69 -36.24 -36.27
C GLN A 361 7.76 -35.22 -35.88
N ILE A 362 7.70 -34.69 -34.65
CA ILE A 362 8.72 -33.77 -34.13
C ILE A 362 10.08 -34.47 -33.98
N ILE A 363 10.08 -35.71 -33.47
CA ILE A 363 11.31 -36.51 -33.32
C ILE A 363 11.92 -36.81 -34.69
N GLU A 364 11.11 -37.28 -35.64
CA GLU A 364 11.56 -37.57 -37.01
C GLU A 364 12.17 -36.34 -37.68
N ARG A 365 11.52 -35.16 -37.57
CA ARG A 365 12.06 -33.91 -38.12
C ARG A 365 13.33 -33.44 -37.41
N SER A 366 13.44 -33.69 -36.11
CA SER A 366 14.64 -33.39 -35.32
C SER A 366 15.83 -34.25 -35.77
N ASP A 367 15.61 -35.54 -36.01
CA ASP A 367 16.63 -36.45 -36.51
C ASP A 367 17.10 -36.08 -37.92
N GLU A 368 16.17 -35.67 -38.78
CA GLU A 368 16.45 -35.14 -40.13
C GLU A 368 17.33 -33.88 -40.06
N HIS A 369 16.98 -32.93 -39.18
CA HIS A 369 17.78 -31.73 -38.95
C HIS A 369 19.17 -32.07 -38.38
N HIS A 370 19.26 -33.06 -37.49
CA HIS A 370 20.54 -33.50 -36.92
C HIS A 370 21.46 -34.10 -38.00
N LYS A 371 20.91 -34.90 -38.93
CA LYS A 371 21.64 -35.42 -40.09
C LYS A 371 22.16 -34.29 -40.98
N GLN A 372 21.33 -33.28 -41.29
CA GLN A 372 21.75 -32.11 -42.08
C GLN A 372 22.85 -31.31 -41.39
N ILE A 373 22.79 -31.15 -40.06
CA ILE A 373 23.85 -30.47 -39.28
C ILE A 373 25.17 -31.22 -39.36
N ILE A 374 25.15 -32.55 -39.22
CA ILE A 374 26.35 -33.40 -39.34
C ILE A 374 26.96 -33.29 -40.75
N GLU A 375 26.13 -33.24 -41.79
CA GLU A 375 26.58 -33.12 -43.17
C GLU A 375 27.22 -31.75 -43.46
N LEU A 376 26.64 -30.67 -42.90
CA LEU A 376 27.20 -29.32 -42.97
C LEU A 376 28.53 -29.21 -42.20
N ALA A 377 28.66 -29.90 -41.06
CA ALA A 377 29.89 -29.92 -40.25
C ALA A 377 31.07 -30.64 -40.96
N LYS A 378 30.80 -31.49 -41.95
CA LYS A 378 31.84 -32.17 -42.75
C LYS A 378 32.47 -31.30 -43.84
N LYS A 379 31.90 -30.13 -44.15
CA LYS A 379 32.49 -29.19 -45.11
C LYS A 379 33.55 -28.33 -44.41
N PRO A 380 34.73 -28.10 -45.01
CA PRO A 380 35.73 -27.21 -44.44
C PRO A 380 35.15 -25.79 -44.38
N SER A 381 34.94 -25.30 -43.16
CA SER A 381 34.38 -23.97 -42.90
C SER A 381 35.47 -23.05 -42.37
N MET A 382 35.62 -21.87 -42.97
CA MET A 382 36.40 -20.78 -42.40
C MET A 382 35.73 -20.33 -41.10
N VAL A 383 36.30 -20.66 -39.96
CA VAL A 383 35.81 -20.22 -38.64
C VAL A 383 36.18 -18.75 -38.46
N ASN A 384 35.26 -17.85 -38.76
CA ASN A 384 35.28 -16.51 -38.19
C ASN A 384 34.66 -16.61 -36.79
N SER A 385 35.48 -16.50 -35.74
CA SER A 385 35.04 -16.55 -34.34
C SER A 385 34.30 -15.28 -33.96
N ASN A 386 33.03 -15.18 -34.31
CA ASN A 386 32.10 -14.25 -33.67
C ASN A 386 31.45 -14.98 -32.49
N ASN A 387 31.97 -14.76 -31.28
CA ASN A 387 31.37 -15.23 -30.03
C ASN A 387 30.01 -14.56 -29.84
N GLN A 388 28.95 -15.16 -30.37
CA GLN A 388 27.59 -14.69 -30.19
C GLN A 388 27.06 -15.17 -28.83
N PHE A 389 26.71 -14.23 -27.95
CA PHE A 389 26.08 -14.49 -26.66
C PHE A 389 24.93 -15.52 -26.76
N ASN A 390 25.09 -16.69 -26.11
CA ASN A 390 24.09 -17.74 -26.10
C ASN A 390 23.18 -17.58 -24.87
N LEU A 391 22.01 -16.98 -25.09
CA LEU A 391 21.03 -16.72 -24.04
C LEU A 391 20.55 -18.00 -23.33
N ASN A 392 20.32 -19.09 -24.06
CA ASN A 392 19.81 -20.31 -23.46
C ASN A 392 20.84 -20.95 -22.53
N PHE A 393 22.12 -20.87 -22.88
CA PHE A 393 23.21 -21.30 -22.00
C PHE A 393 23.30 -20.39 -20.77
N PHE A 394 23.23 -19.07 -20.95
CA PHE A 394 23.23 -18.13 -19.83
C PHE A 394 22.09 -18.42 -18.85
N LEU A 395 20.84 -18.53 -19.32
CA LEU A 395 19.70 -18.74 -18.44
C LEU A 395 19.75 -20.12 -17.74
N ASN A 396 20.00 -21.19 -18.49
CA ASN A 396 19.85 -22.56 -17.97
C ASN A 396 21.10 -23.12 -17.28
N GLU A 397 22.30 -22.69 -17.69
CA GLU A 397 23.56 -23.13 -17.07
C GLU A 397 24.12 -22.07 -16.11
N THR A 398 24.25 -20.82 -16.55
CA THR A 398 24.84 -19.75 -15.71
C THR A 398 23.89 -19.34 -14.58
N CYS A 399 22.62 -19.10 -14.90
CA CYS A 399 21.57 -18.75 -13.95
C CYS A 399 20.74 -19.96 -13.48
N LYS A 400 21.32 -21.17 -13.54
CA LYS A 400 20.66 -22.42 -13.12
C LYS A 400 20.08 -22.33 -11.71
N ASN A 401 20.81 -21.70 -10.80
CA ASN A 401 20.46 -21.54 -9.39
C ASN A 401 19.83 -20.17 -9.08
N ALA A 402 19.32 -19.46 -10.09
CA ALA A 402 18.55 -18.25 -9.87
C ALA A 402 17.31 -18.50 -9.03
N MET A 403 16.96 -17.52 -8.21
CA MET A 403 15.78 -17.55 -7.35
C MET A 403 14.50 -17.45 -8.19
N ASN A 404 13.40 -18.07 -7.75
CA ASN A 404 12.10 -17.86 -8.37
C ASN A 404 11.55 -16.48 -8.01
N ILE A 405 10.76 -15.89 -8.91
CA ILE A 405 10.20 -14.55 -8.71
C ILE A 405 9.30 -14.47 -7.46
N GLN A 406 8.60 -15.56 -7.13
CA GLN A 406 7.77 -15.62 -5.92
C GLN A 406 8.61 -15.57 -4.65
N ASP A 407 9.67 -16.39 -4.57
CA ASP A 407 10.60 -16.42 -3.44
C ASP A 407 11.30 -15.08 -3.28
N PHE A 408 11.67 -14.45 -4.39
CA PHE A 408 12.23 -13.11 -4.41
C PHE A 408 11.29 -12.10 -3.74
N ILE A 409 10.02 -12.04 -4.15
CA ILE A 409 9.04 -11.11 -3.55
C ILE A 409 8.83 -11.39 -2.06
N GLN A 410 8.74 -12.66 -1.66
CA GLN A 410 8.56 -13.04 -0.26
C GLN A 410 9.78 -12.69 0.61
N SER A 411 10.98 -12.64 0.03
CA SER A 411 12.21 -12.26 0.74
C SER A 411 12.30 -10.77 1.05
N ILE A 412 11.50 -9.92 0.37
CA ILE A 412 11.55 -8.46 0.53
C ILE A 412 10.94 -8.07 1.88
N LYS A 413 11.77 -7.47 2.73
CA LYS A 413 11.34 -6.87 4.01
C LYS A 413 11.45 -5.36 3.90
N LEU A 414 10.31 -4.68 3.98
CA LEU A 414 10.27 -3.22 4.00
C LEU A 414 10.21 -2.67 5.42
N THR A 415 10.62 -1.42 5.54
CA THR A 415 10.61 -0.66 6.80
C THR A 415 9.73 0.59 6.67
N THR A 416 9.37 1.20 7.80
CA THR A 416 8.70 2.51 7.84
C THR A 416 9.52 3.59 7.13
N GLN A 417 10.85 3.49 7.15
CA GLN A 417 11.74 4.39 6.41
C GLN A 417 11.63 4.23 4.89
N ASP A 418 11.36 3.02 4.38
CA ASP A 418 11.13 2.81 2.95
C ASP A 418 9.84 3.46 2.47
N PHE A 419 8.81 3.46 3.33
CA PHE A 419 7.57 4.17 3.08
C PHE A 419 7.77 5.69 3.04
N GLU A 420 8.48 6.26 4.02
CA GLU A 420 8.83 7.69 4.02
C GLU A 420 9.64 8.10 2.79
N ASN A 421 10.63 7.28 2.43
CA ASN A 421 11.45 7.51 1.25
C ASN A 421 10.60 7.47 -0.03
N THR A 422 9.62 6.58 -0.09
CA THR A 422 8.65 6.52 -1.19
C THR A 422 7.76 7.77 -1.22
N GLY A 423 7.35 8.30 -0.07
CA GLY A 423 6.65 9.58 0.04
C GLY A 423 7.49 10.78 -0.40
N ARG A 424 8.81 10.77 -0.14
CA ARG A 424 9.74 11.83 -0.56
C ARG A 424 10.08 11.78 -2.05
N LEU A 425 10.28 10.58 -2.60
CA LEU A 425 10.67 10.36 -4.00
C LEU A 425 9.47 10.35 -4.95
N GLY A 426 8.28 10.05 -4.44
CA GLY A 426 7.09 9.74 -5.24
C GLY A 426 6.95 8.25 -5.52
N PHE A 427 5.71 7.80 -5.70
CA PHE A 427 5.35 6.39 -5.93
C PHE A 427 6.22 5.68 -6.97
N VAL A 428 6.35 6.25 -8.17
CA VAL A 428 7.09 5.61 -9.28
C VAL A 428 8.55 5.36 -8.91
N ASP A 429 9.24 6.38 -8.41
CA ASP A 429 10.67 6.29 -8.11
C ASP A 429 10.93 5.53 -6.81
N GLY A 430 10.03 5.64 -5.82
CA GLY A 430 10.12 4.90 -4.56
C GLY A 430 9.95 3.39 -4.74
N ILE A 431 8.92 2.95 -5.46
CA ILE A 431 8.72 1.52 -5.77
C ILE A 431 9.84 1.00 -6.69
N SER A 432 10.25 1.79 -7.70
CA SER A 432 11.40 1.42 -8.56
C SER A 432 12.66 1.22 -7.72
N ARG A 433 12.96 2.13 -6.79
CA ARG A 433 14.11 2.07 -5.89
C ARG A 433 14.10 0.79 -5.07
N ILE A 434 12.97 0.47 -4.44
CA ILE A 434 12.82 -0.75 -3.63
C ILE A 434 13.13 -1.97 -4.48
N PHE A 435 12.44 -2.13 -5.61
CA PHE A 435 12.63 -3.28 -6.51
C PHE A 435 14.10 -3.41 -6.96
N ILE A 436 14.67 -2.33 -7.49
CA ILE A 436 16.04 -2.32 -8.02
C ILE A 436 17.06 -2.62 -6.92
N ASN A 437 16.88 -2.08 -5.72
CA ASN A 437 17.80 -2.31 -4.61
C ASN A 437 17.79 -3.78 -4.18
N GLU A 438 16.62 -4.39 -4.05
CA GLU A 438 16.51 -5.82 -3.71
C GLU A 438 17.10 -6.73 -4.78
N LEU A 439 16.91 -6.40 -6.07
CA LEU A 439 17.60 -7.10 -7.16
C LEU A 439 19.12 -6.94 -7.11
N LYS A 440 19.62 -5.75 -6.75
CA LYS A 440 21.07 -5.47 -6.66
C LYS A 440 21.75 -6.14 -5.48
N ARG A 441 21.01 -6.55 -4.45
CA ARG A 441 21.53 -7.41 -3.38
C ARG A 441 21.86 -8.82 -3.88
N LEU A 442 21.28 -9.23 -5.01
CA LEU A 442 21.58 -10.50 -5.67
C LEU A 442 22.65 -10.33 -6.76
N GLU A 443 23.58 -11.28 -6.78
CA GLU A 443 24.47 -11.53 -7.92
C GLU A 443 23.63 -11.74 -9.20
N VAL A 444 24.17 -11.36 -10.36
CA VAL A 444 23.41 -11.35 -11.62
C VAL A 444 22.80 -12.73 -11.90
N GLU A 445 23.59 -13.78 -11.71
CA GLU A 445 23.26 -15.18 -11.93
C GLU A 445 22.18 -15.72 -10.97
N ARG A 446 21.90 -14.98 -9.89
CA ARG A 446 20.91 -15.35 -8.87
C ARG A 446 19.58 -14.61 -9.03
N ARG A 447 19.52 -13.59 -9.89
CA ARG A 447 18.33 -12.75 -10.05
C ARG A 447 17.20 -13.52 -10.73
N PRO A 448 15.94 -13.32 -10.30
CA PRO A 448 14.78 -13.95 -10.93
C PRO A 448 14.40 -13.35 -12.29
N LEU A 449 15.07 -12.26 -12.71
CA LEU A 449 14.65 -11.41 -13.83
C LEU A 449 15.85 -10.93 -14.65
N HIS A 450 15.75 -11.08 -15.96
CA HIS A 450 16.74 -10.59 -16.92
C HIS A 450 16.07 -9.91 -18.12
N CYS A 451 16.61 -8.78 -18.56
CA CYS A 451 16.23 -8.12 -19.80
C CYS A 451 17.32 -8.33 -20.85
N THR A 452 16.97 -8.89 -22.01
CA THR A 452 17.97 -9.21 -23.05
C THR A 452 17.97 -8.20 -24.20
N ASP A 453 16.86 -7.50 -24.38
CA ASP A 453 16.73 -6.41 -25.35
C ASP A 453 15.84 -5.31 -24.78
N MET A 454 16.46 -4.20 -24.39
CA MET A 454 15.77 -3.01 -23.90
C MET A 454 14.88 -2.36 -24.95
N LYS A 455 15.28 -2.34 -26.23
CA LYS A 455 14.52 -1.68 -27.31
C LYS A 455 13.22 -2.44 -27.58
N ARG A 456 13.28 -3.76 -27.51
CA ARG A 456 12.12 -4.65 -27.68
C ARG A 456 11.45 -5.03 -26.36
N GLU A 457 11.90 -4.44 -25.24
CA GLU A 457 11.45 -4.75 -23.87
C GLU A 457 11.33 -6.27 -23.60
N THR A 458 12.30 -7.05 -24.06
CA THR A 458 12.30 -8.50 -23.91
C THR A 458 12.83 -8.89 -22.55
N VAL A 459 11.97 -9.52 -21.75
CA VAL A 459 12.24 -9.90 -20.35
C VAL A 459 12.02 -11.41 -20.18
N TYR A 460 12.90 -12.03 -19.42
CA TYR A 460 12.79 -13.41 -18.96
C TYR A 460 12.64 -13.42 -17.44
N VAL A 461 11.73 -14.25 -16.96
CA VAL A 461 11.41 -14.42 -15.54
C VAL A 461 11.64 -15.88 -15.19
N LYS A 462 12.29 -16.13 -14.05
CA LYS A 462 12.36 -17.47 -13.48
C LYS A 462 11.22 -17.68 -12.50
N ASP A 463 10.46 -18.75 -12.72
CA ASP A 463 9.31 -19.09 -11.91
C ASP A 463 9.10 -20.61 -11.95
N ASN A 464 8.74 -21.21 -10.80
CA ASN A 464 8.66 -22.66 -10.62
C ASN A 464 9.86 -23.42 -11.23
N ASP A 465 11.07 -22.92 -10.95
CA ASP A 465 12.37 -23.44 -11.43
C ASP A 465 12.58 -23.41 -12.95
N THR A 466 11.70 -22.75 -13.69
CA THR A 466 11.76 -22.64 -15.15
C THR A 466 11.93 -21.20 -15.61
N TRP A 467 12.68 -20.99 -16.68
CA TRP A 467 12.81 -19.68 -17.32
C TRP A 467 11.73 -19.51 -18.38
N GLU A 468 10.94 -18.46 -18.24
CA GLU A 468 9.88 -18.11 -19.19
C GLU A 468 10.13 -16.73 -19.77
N LYS A 469 9.86 -16.59 -21.07
CA LYS A 469 9.85 -15.28 -21.74
C LYS A 469 8.51 -14.60 -21.47
N GLU A 470 8.55 -13.37 -20.97
CA GLU A 470 7.33 -12.58 -20.76
C GLU A 470 6.62 -12.27 -22.10
N ASN A 471 5.30 -12.30 -22.06
CA ASN A 471 4.46 -11.88 -23.18
C ASN A 471 4.38 -10.33 -23.27
N GLN A 472 3.65 -9.81 -24.25
CA GLN A 472 3.47 -8.35 -24.42
C GLN A 472 2.87 -7.68 -23.17
N GLU A 473 2.02 -8.39 -22.44
CA GLU A 473 1.38 -7.89 -21.22
C GLU A 473 2.31 -7.89 -20.00
N LYS A 474 3.43 -8.62 -20.03
CA LYS A 474 4.41 -8.74 -18.94
C LYS A 474 3.75 -9.00 -17.58
N LYS A 475 2.87 -10.02 -17.53
CA LYS A 475 2.01 -10.30 -16.37
C LYS A 475 2.81 -10.55 -15.09
N LYS A 476 3.89 -11.34 -15.15
CA LYS A 476 4.68 -11.67 -13.96
C LYS A 476 5.46 -10.46 -13.44
N LEU A 477 5.99 -9.63 -14.34
CA LEU A 477 6.64 -8.38 -13.95
C LEU A 477 5.65 -7.39 -13.33
N LYS A 478 4.44 -7.26 -13.91
CA LYS A 478 3.37 -6.42 -13.33
C LYS A 478 2.96 -6.91 -11.95
N TRP A 479 2.78 -8.23 -11.79
CA TRP A 479 2.49 -8.84 -10.50
C TRP A 479 3.57 -8.51 -9.47
N ALA A 480 4.85 -8.68 -9.81
CA ALA A 480 5.96 -8.37 -8.92
C ALA A 480 5.97 -6.90 -8.46
N ILE A 481 5.72 -5.96 -9.38
CA ILE A 481 5.61 -4.53 -9.07
C ILE A 481 4.45 -4.26 -8.11
N ASN A 482 3.28 -4.82 -8.40
CA ASN A 482 2.09 -4.64 -7.58
C ASN A 482 2.28 -5.24 -6.19
N SER A 483 2.94 -6.39 -6.07
CA SER A 483 3.28 -7.02 -4.80
C SER A 483 4.17 -6.10 -3.95
N ILE A 484 5.20 -5.47 -4.53
CA ILE A 484 6.05 -4.50 -3.81
C ILE A 484 5.26 -3.25 -3.41
N ALA A 485 4.38 -2.74 -4.28
CA ALA A 485 3.51 -1.62 -3.94
C ALA A 485 2.58 -1.96 -2.76
N GLN A 486 2.09 -3.20 -2.71
CA GLN A 486 1.31 -3.70 -1.58
C GLN A 486 2.17 -3.79 -0.30
N LEU A 487 3.37 -4.37 -0.37
CA LEU A 487 4.29 -4.38 0.77
C LEU A 487 4.54 -2.98 1.33
N ASN A 488 4.65 -1.97 0.45
CA ASN A 488 4.82 -0.57 0.83
C ASN A 488 3.56 0.01 1.50
N LEU A 489 2.36 -0.35 1.03
CA LEU A 489 1.09 -0.01 1.68
C LEU A 489 1.00 -0.60 3.09
N ASN A 490 1.45 -1.84 3.29
CA ASN A 490 1.43 -2.49 4.61
C ASN A 490 2.31 -1.79 5.66
N GLN A 491 3.28 -0.97 5.22
CA GLN A 491 4.09 -0.17 6.14
C GLN A 491 3.32 0.99 6.77
N VAL A 492 2.19 1.40 6.19
CA VAL A 492 1.37 2.51 6.72
C VAL A 492 0.97 2.27 8.17
N GLN A 493 0.53 1.05 8.49
CA GLN A 493 0.09 0.72 9.84
C GLN A 493 1.24 0.80 10.85
N GLN A 494 2.42 0.29 10.49
CA GLN A 494 3.62 0.34 11.35
C GLN A 494 4.09 1.79 11.53
N TRP A 495 4.08 2.58 10.45
CA TRP A 495 4.42 4.00 10.51
C TRP A 495 3.47 4.77 11.45
N GLN A 496 2.16 4.51 11.38
CA GLN A 496 1.16 5.11 12.30
C GLN A 496 1.31 4.63 13.75
N GLN A 497 2.03 3.53 14.02
CA GLN A 497 2.37 3.11 15.38
C GLN A 497 3.60 3.85 15.91
N GLU A 498 4.58 4.13 15.04
CA GLU A 498 5.77 4.92 15.36
C GLU A 498 5.45 6.42 15.57
N TYR A 499 4.42 6.93 14.88
CA TYR A 499 3.98 8.33 14.96
C TYR A 499 2.48 8.45 15.32
N PRO A 500 2.07 8.16 16.57
CA PRO A 500 0.66 8.13 16.96
C PRO A 500 -0.09 9.45 16.76
N GLU A 501 0.61 10.59 16.80
CA GLU A 501 0.06 11.94 16.61
C GLU A 501 -0.60 12.13 15.24
N CYS A 502 -0.25 11.30 14.25
CA CYS A 502 -0.85 11.38 12.93
C CYS A 502 -2.27 10.80 12.88
N ARG A 503 -2.72 10.08 13.93
CA ARG A 503 -4.05 9.46 14.00
C ARG A 503 -5.16 10.46 14.35
N GLU A 504 -4.78 11.56 15.00
CA GLU A 504 -5.72 12.62 15.36
C GLU A 504 -6.08 13.44 14.14
N ASN A 505 -7.33 13.35 13.70
CA ASN A 505 -7.84 14.09 12.55
C ASN A 505 -7.69 15.60 12.74
N ASN A 506 -7.47 16.31 11.63
CA ASN A 506 -7.37 17.78 11.58
C ASN A 506 -6.16 18.38 12.33
N THR A 507 -5.15 17.57 12.66
CA THR A 507 -3.86 18.04 13.16
C THR A 507 -2.86 18.25 12.02
N THR A 508 -1.83 19.08 12.24
CA THR A 508 -0.74 19.26 11.26
C THR A 508 0.00 17.94 10.98
N ALA A 509 0.12 17.07 11.98
CA ALA A 509 0.72 15.75 11.83
C ALA A 509 -0.11 14.84 10.92
N ASN A 510 -1.43 14.80 11.12
CA ASN A 510 -2.34 14.05 10.24
C ASN A 510 -2.35 14.59 8.81
N THR A 511 -2.35 15.91 8.61
CA THR A 511 -2.25 16.50 7.27
C THR A 511 -0.96 16.08 6.56
N ARG A 512 0.20 16.16 7.24
CA ARG A 512 1.48 15.72 6.68
C ARG A 512 1.51 14.24 6.35
N PHE A 513 0.93 13.41 7.23
CA PHE A 513 0.79 11.98 6.98
C PHE A 513 -0.07 11.72 5.74
N ASN A 514 -1.23 12.37 5.61
CA ASN A 514 -2.11 12.20 4.45
C ASN A 514 -1.43 12.64 3.15
N GLU A 515 -0.69 13.75 3.15
CA GLU A 515 0.09 14.20 1.99
C GLU A 515 1.17 13.19 1.61
N MET A 516 1.94 12.71 2.58
CA MET A 516 2.98 11.70 2.36
C MET A 516 2.38 10.40 1.86
N ALA A 517 1.30 9.90 2.49
CA ALA A 517 0.62 8.67 2.10
C ALA A 517 0.03 8.78 0.69
N MET A 518 -0.58 9.91 0.34
CA MET A 518 -1.10 10.14 -1.01
C MET A 518 0.02 10.07 -2.07
N ILE A 519 1.20 10.60 -1.77
CA ILE A 519 2.36 10.53 -2.69
C ILE A 519 2.96 9.12 -2.71
N ALA A 520 3.05 8.47 -1.56
CA ALA A 520 3.72 7.18 -1.37
C ALA A 520 2.92 5.99 -1.88
N LEU A 521 1.59 6.10 -1.93
CA LEU A 521 0.68 5.04 -2.36
C LEU A 521 0.24 5.17 -3.83
N GLY A 522 0.56 6.30 -4.45
CA GLY A 522 0.29 6.55 -5.86
C GLY A 522 -1.04 7.25 -6.12
N GLY A 523 -1.41 7.30 -7.40
CA GLY A 523 -2.59 8.04 -7.87
C GLY A 523 -3.86 7.21 -7.87
N PHE A 524 -5.00 7.88 -7.97
CA PHE A 524 -6.31 7.25 -8.06
C PHE A 524 -6.74 7.07 -9.52
N GLY A 525 -7.20 5.88 -9.88
CA GLY A 525 -7.79 5.57 -11.18
C GLY A 525 -6.88 4.79 -12.13
N ASP A 526 -7.51 3.95 -12.97
CA ASP A 526 -6.86 2.93 -13.80
C ASP A 526 -5.82 3.49 -14.78
N GLU A 527 -6.06 4.70 -15.33
CA GLU A 527 -5.16 5.35 -16.28
C GLU A 527 -3.84 5.78 -15.61
N GLN A 528 -3.93 6.39 -14.43
CA GLN A 528 -2.77 6.85 -13.69
C GLN A 528 -1.97 5.67 -13.12
N GLU A 529 -2.65 4.65 -12.61
CA GLU A 529 -2.02 3.42 -12.13
C GLU A 529 -1.27 2.70 -13.25
N THR A 530 -1.89 2.56 -14.43
CA THR A 530 -1.26 1.93 -15.59
C THR A 530 -0.01 2.69 -16.02
N LYS A 531 -0.08 4.03 -16.09
CA LYS A 531 1.06 4.89 -16.43
C LYS A 531 2.19 4.78 -15.41
N TYR A 532 1.88 4.68 -14.13
CA TYR A 532 2.89 4.51 -13.08
C TYR A 532 3.55 3.15 -13.17
N ARG A 533 2.77 2.09 -13.32
CA ARG A 533 3.26 0.72 -13.51
C ARG A 533 4.18 0.61 -14.72
N GLU A 534 3.82 1.21 -15.86
CA GLU A 534 4.67 1.24 -17.06
C GLU A 534 6.00 1.96 -16.84
N LYS A 535 5.98 3.08 -16.12
CA LYS A 535 7.22 3.79 -15.77
C LYS A 535 8.11 2.97 -14.85
N ILE A 536 7.53 2.32 -13.83
CA ILE A 536 8.26 1.43 -12.92
C ILE A 536 8.87 0.27 -13.70
N MET A 537 8.10 -0.40 -14.58
CA MET A 537 8.61 -1.46 -15.46
C MET A 537 9.83 -0.99 -16.26
N LYS A 538 9.74 0.17 -16.92
CA LYS A 538 10.86 0.72 -17.71
C LYS A 538 12.09 1.07 -16.86
N ASN A 539 11.89 1.51 -15.63
CA ASN A 539 12.99 1.78 -14.70
C ASN A 539 13.68 0.49 -14.26
N VAL A 540 12.90 -0.52 -13.88
CA VAL A 540 13.42 -1.84 -13.46
C VAL A 540 14.15 -2.54 -14.60
N MET A 541 13.53 -2.62 -15.79
CA MET A 541 14.15 -3.26 -16.96
C MET A 541 15.54 -2.68 -17.26
N ARG A 542 15.72 -1.36 -17.10
CA ARG A 542 17.00 -0.67 -17.41
C ARG A 542 18.15 -1.15 -16.54
N GLU A 543 17.86 -1.64 -15.34
CA GLU A 543 18.88 -2.09 -14.38
C GLU A 543 19.15 -3.60 -14.45
N ILE A 544 18.32 -4.36 -15.17
CA ILE A 544 18.44 -5.83 -15.31
C ILE A 544 18.86 -6.26 -16.73
N VAL A 545 19.40 -5.33 -17.53
CA VAL A 545 19.88 -5.65 -18.87
C VAL A 545 21.09 -6.57 -18.79
N VAL A 546 21.04 -7.69 -19.51
CA VAL A 546 22.16 -8.63 -19.63
C VAL A 546 23.22 -8.02 -20.53
N SER A 547 24.47 -7.97 -20.05
CA SER A 547 25.59 -7.54 -20.88
C SER A 547 25.85 -8.60 -21.95
N LYS A 548 26.04 -8.16 -23.20
CA LYS A 548 26.35 -9.05 -24.33
C LYS A 548 27.81 -9.50 -24.37
N ASP A 549 28.64 -8.96 -23.47
CA ASP A 549 30.06 -9.27 -23.34
C ASP A 549 30.33 -10.42 -22.35
N ILE A 550 29.27 -11.09 -21.84
CA ILE A 550 29.34 -12.21 -20.89
C ILE A 550 29.44 -13.54 -21.61
#